data_AF-A0A5N5T8I0-F1
#
_entry.id   AF-A0A5N5T8I0-F1
#
_cell.length_a   1.000
_cell.length_b   1.000
_cell.length_c   1.000
_cell.angle_alpha   90.00
_cell.angle_beta   90.00
_cell.angle_gamma   90.00
#
_symmetry.space_group_name_H-M   'P 1'
#
loop_
_entity.id
_entity.type
_entity.pdbx_description
1 polymer ?
#
loop_
_entity_poly.entity_id
_entity_poly.type
_entity_poly.pdbx_seq_one_letter_code
_entity_poly.pdbx_strand_id
1 'polypeptide(L)'
;KLYLMGCEYNYRPDHCMYMNMCKSVIERGVYALHGNRKVFHNKKQPAFRVIYQAWKKIDLGSTDLRQEFYYPVSKYFIKNGTQSNCGKLGRKFLQNIEKIIPL
;
A
#
# COMPACT_ATOMS: atom_id res chain seq x y z
N LYS A 1 -21.86 21.74 -5.34
CA LYS A 1 -20.58 21.83 -4.59
C LYS A 1 -19.69 20.66 -5.01
N LEU A 2 -18.41 20.89 -5.28
CA LEU A 2 -17.43 19.83 -5.56
C LEU A 2 -16.63 19.53 -4.28
N TYR A 3 -16.55 18.25 -3.91
CA TYR A 3 -15.75 17.80 -2.77
C TYR A 3 -14.50 17.08 -3.30
N LEU A 4 -13.33 17.45 -2.79
CA LEU A 4 -12.05 16.90 -3.21
C LEU A 4 -11.60 15.81 -2.24
N MET A 5 -11.24 14.64 -2.78
CA MET A 5 -10.60 13.59 -2.00
C MET A 5 -9.13 13.95 -1.72
N GLY A 6 -8.66 13.61 -0.52
CA GLY A 6 -7.26 13.80 -0.13
C GLY A 6 -6.29 12.93 -0.94
N CYS A 7 -5.02 13.32 -0.97
CA CYS A 7 -3.97 12.63 -1.70
C CYS A 7 -3.78 11.15 -1.29
N GLU A 8 -4.06 10.82 -0.03
CA GLU A 8 -4.02 9.45 0.50
C GLU A 8 -5.00 8.50 -0.19
N TYR A 9 -6.04 9.04 -0.84
CA TYR A 9 -7.02 8.29 -1.62
C TYR A 9 -6.64 8.13 -3.10
N ASN A 10 -5.48 8.66 -3.53
CA ASN A 10 -5.03 8.56 -4.92
C ASN A 10 -3.51 8.35 -5.01
N TYR A 11 -2.99 7.42 -4.21
CA TYR A 11 -1.55 7.23 -4.10
C TYR A 11 -0.99 6.42 -5.27
N ARG A 12 -0.34 7.13 -6.20
CA ARG A 12 0.37 6.59 -7.37
C ARG A 12 1.83 6.22 -7.05
N PRO A 13 2.46 5.32 -7.82
CA PRO A 13 3.86 4.96 -7.66
C PRO A 13 4.82 6.13 -7.86
N ASP A 14 4.47 7.13 -8.68
CA ASP A 14 5.29 8.33 -8.88
C ASP A 14 5.61 9.03 -7.53
N HIS A 15 4.67 9.07 -6.57
CA HIS A 15 4.88 9.68 -5.25
C HIS A 15 6.03 9.03 -4.47
N CYS A 16 6.13 7.70 -4.49
CA CYS A 16 7.18 7.00 -3.77
C CYS A 16 8.46 6.86 -4.58
N MET A 17 8.38 6.75 -5.92
CA MET A 17 9.56 6.69 -6.78
C MET A 17 10.45 7.92 -6.59
N TYR A 18 9.83 9.10 -6.54
CA TYR A 18 10.52 10.38 -6.36
C TYR A 18 10.57 10.84 -4.89
N MET A 19 10.12 10.01 -3.93
CA MET A 19 10.02 10.36 -2.51
C MET A 19 9.24 11.67 -2.23
N ASN A 20 8.33 12.03 -3.14
CA ASN A 20 7.48 13.20 -3.03
C ASN A 20 6.13 12.80 -2.44
N MET A 21 6.11 12.61 -1.12
CA MET A 21 4.91 12.27 -0.37
C MET A 21 4.14 13.53 0.03
N CYS A 22 2.83 13.53 -0.21
CA CYS A 22 1.92 14.54 0.32
C CYS A 22 1.78 14.42 1.85
N LYS A 23 1.52 15.56 2.50
CA LYS A 23 1.38 15.67 3.97
C LYS A 23 0.41 14.65 4.55
N SER A 24 -0.74 14.44 3.91
CA SER A 24 -1.76 13.51 4.41
C SER A 24 -1.29 12.04 4.43
N VAL A 25 -0.44 11.62 3.49
CA VAL A 25 0.18 10.29 3.51
C VAL A 25 1.26 10.19 4.59
N ILE A 26 2.03 11.26 4.79
CA ILE A 26 3.03 11.31 5.87
C ILE A 26 2.34 11.15 7.23
N GLU A 27 1.18 11.76 7.44
CA GLU A 27 0.48 11.71 8.72
C GLU A 27 -0.35 10.42 8.88
N ARG A 28 -1.12 10.05 7.85
CA ARG A 28 -2.17 9.03 7.97
C ARG A 28 -1.87 7.72 7.23
N GLY A 29 -0.87 7.70 6.36
CA GLY A 29 -0.59 6.58 5.47
C GLY A 29 -1.42 6.62 4.20
N VAL A 30 -1.32 5.56 3.41
CA VAL A 30 -2.06 5.40 2.14
C VAL A 30 -3.39 4.72 2.39
N TYR A 31 -4.45 5.29 1.83
CA TYR A 31 -5.82 4.79 1.96
C TYR A 31 -6.24 4.03 0.69
N ALA A 32 -5.87 4.55 -0.49
CA ALA A 32 -6.07 3.86 -1.75
C ALA A 32 -4.83 3.94 -2.66
N LEU A 33 -4.42 2.80 -3.18
CA LEU A 33 -3.36 2.70 -4.18
C LEU A 33 -3.93 2.84 -5.58
N HIS A 34 -3.42 3.82 -6.32
CA HIS A 34 -3.77 4.00 -7.72
C HIS A 34 -2.73 3.30 -8.60
N GLY A 35 -3.16 2.27 -9.32
CA GLY A 35 -2.29 1.55 -10.24
C GLY A 35 -2.27 2.14 -11.65
N ASN A 36 -1.29 2.99 -11.96
CA ASN A 36 -1.04 3.44 -13.34
C ASN A 36 -0.02 2.53 -14.04
N ARG A 37 0.06 2.58 -15.38
CA ARG A 37 1.12 1.93 -16.19
C ARG A 37 1.36 0.44 -15.86
N LYS A 38 0.29 -0.31 -15.57
CA LYS A 38 0.31 -1.75 -15.23
C LYS A 38 1.12 -2.07 -13.96
N VAL A 39 1.30 -1.11 -13.04
CA VAL A 39 2.18 -1.25 -11.86
C VAL A 39 1.83 -2.44 -10.95
N PHE A 40 0.55 -2.85 -10.91
CA PHE A 40 0.11 -4.03 -10.16
C PHE A 40 0.50 -5.36 -10.79
N HIS A 41 0.77 -5.38 -12.10
CA HIS A 41 1.01 -6.61 -12.87
C HIS A 41 2.46 -6.76 -13.32
N ASN A 42 3.18 -5.65 -13.49
CA ASN A 42 4.57 -5.67 -13.94
C ASN A 42 5.57 -5.89 -12.77
N LYS A 43 6.84 -6.11 -13.10
CA LYS A 43 7.92 -6.32 -12.11
C LYS A 43 8.63 -5.02 -11.70
N LYS A 44 8.25 -3.87 -12.27
CA LYS A 44 8.96 -2.58 -12.08
C LYS A 44 8.72 -1.98 -10.71
N GLN A 45 7.56 -2.23 -10.11
CA GLN A 45 7.24 -1.74 -8.77
C GLN A 45 6.73 -2.85 -7.83
N PRO A 46 7.63 -3.65 -7.27
CA PRO A 46 7.28 -4.80 -6.44
C PRO A 46 6.39 -4.46 -5.22
N ALA A 47 6.57 -3.26 -4.64
CA ALA A 47 5.77 -2.77 -3.51
C ALA A 47 4.25 -2.66 -3.81
N PHE A 48 3.88 -2.26 -5.03
CA PHE A 48 2.47 -2.18 -5.42
C PHE A 48 1.93 -3.57 -5.77
N ARG A 49 2.75 -4.36 -6.48
CA ARG A 49 2.39 -5.70 -6.89
C ARG A 49 2.13 -6.65 -5.73
N VAL A 50 2.93 -6.60 -4.65
CA VAL A 50 2.70 -7.48 -3.49
C VAL A 50 1.36 -7.20 -2.81
N ILE A 51 0.98 -5.93 -2.69
CA ILE A 51 -0.29 -5.52 -2.08
C ILE A 51 -1.45 -5.99 -2.95
N TYR A 52 -1.37 -5.77 -4.26
CA TYR A 52 -2.38 -6.28 -5.21
C TYR A 52 -2.51 -7.80 -5.16
N GLN A 53 -1.38 -8.53 -5.10
CA GLN A 53 -1.38 -9.98 -5.03
C GLN A 53 -1.94 -10.52 -3.71
N ALA A 54 -1.74 -9.81 -2.59
CA ALA A 54 -2.34 -10.17 -1.32
C ALA A 54 -3.87 -10.00 -1.39
N TRP A 55 -4.37 -8.85 -1.84
CA TRP A 55 -5.81 -8.62 -2.03
C TRP A 55 -6.47 -9.64 -2.96
N LYS A 56 -5.81 -10.03 -4.05
CA LYS A 56 -6.34 -11.03 -4.99
C LYS A 56 -6.53 -12.42 -4.36
N LYS A 57 -5.83 -12.73 -3.26
CA LYS A 57 -5.88 -14.03 -2.59
C LYS A 57 -6.86 -14.08 -1.41
N ILE A 58 -7.35 -12.94 -0.96
CA ILE A 58 -8.29 -12.86 0.16
C ILE A 58 -9.64 -13.41 -0.27
N ASP A 59 -10.26 -14.18 0.61
CA ASP A 59 -11.68 -14.47 0.52
C ASP A 59 -12.48 -13.25 1.01
N LEU A 60 -13.44 -12.77 0.21
CA LEU A 60 -14.29 -11.63 0.58
C LEU A 60 -15.12 -11.90 1.85
N GLY A 61 -15.33 -13.17 2.20
CA GLY A 61 -15.96 -13.57 3.47
C GLY A 61 -15.00 -13.69 4.65
N SER A 62 -13.69 -13.48 4.45
CA SER A 62 -12.69 -13.69 5.50
C SER A 62 -12.87 -12.73 6.67
N THR A 63 -12.77 -13.28 7.88
CA THR A 63 -12.75 -12.54 9.14
C THR A 63 -11.32 -12.29 9.64
N ASP A 64 -10.28 -12.81 8.98
CA ASP A 64 -8.89 -12.73 9.42
C ASP A 64 -7.98 -12.07 8.39
N LEU A 65 -8.27 -10.79 8.11
CA LEU A 65 -7.41 -9.94 7.29
C LEU A 65 -5.99 -9.78 7.87
N ARG A 66 -5.79 -10.09 9.16
CA ARG A 66 -4.48 -10.03 9.78
C ARG A 66 -3.57 -11.10 9.20
N GLN A 67 -4.03 -12.35 9.20
CA GLN A 67 -3.28 -13.49 8.67
C GLN A 67 -3.25 -13.50 7.15
N GLU A 68 -4.38 -13.19 6.51
CA GLU A 68 -4.51 -13.33 5.05
C GLU A 68 -3.86 -12.17 4.28
N PHE A 69 -3.81 -10.97 4.87
CA PHE A 69 -3.29 -9.79 4.19
C PHE A 69 -2.13 -9.12 4.92
N TYR A 70 -2.33 -8.69 6.17
CA TYR A 70 -1.36 -7.83 6.85
C TYR A 70 -0.01 -8.52 7.03
N TYR A 71 0.02 -9.73 7.60
CA TYR A 71 1.29 -10.44 7.83
C TYR A 71 2.05 -10.78 6.54
N PRO A 72 1.43 -11.33 5.47
CA PRO A 72 2.12 -11.58 4.21
C PRO A 72 2.74 -10.32 3.60
N VAL A 73 2.01 -9.20 3.60
CA VAL A 73 2.48 -7.93 3.03
C VAL A 73 3.57 -7.31 3.92
N SER A 74 3.40 -7.32 5.24
CA SER A 74 4.40 -6.83 6.19
C SER A 74 5.71 -7.62 6.10
N LYS A 75 5.64 -8.95 6.06
CA LYS A 75 6.80 -9.83 5.88
C LYS A 75 7.55 -9.52 4.59
N TYR A 76 6.83 -9.22 3.51
CA TYR A 76 7.47 -8.80 2.26
C TYR A 76 8.25 -7.49 2.43
N PHE A 77 7.66 -6.48 3.06
CA PHE A 77 8.33 -5.19 3.27
C PHE A 77 9.50 -5.27 4.25
N ILE A 78 9.42 -6.10 5.28
CA ILE A 78 10.55 -6.38 6.18
C ILE A 78 11.71 -6.99 5.39
N LYS A 79 11.43 -7.98 4.52
CA LYS A 79 12.47 -8.68 3.78
C LYS A 79 13.05 -7.88 2.60
N ASN A 80 12.24 -7.08 1.92
CA ASN A 80 12.59 -6.46 0.63
C ASN A 80 12.47 -4.93 0.60
N GLY A 81 12.04 -4.30 1.70
CA GLY A 81 11.69 -2.88 1.73
C GLY A 81 12.85 -1.95 1.37
N THR A 82 14.09 -2.31 1.66
CA THR A 82 15.25 -1.46 1.37
C THR A 82 15.65 -1.43 -0.12
N GLN A 83 15.11 -2.32 -0.95
CA GLN A 83 15.52 -2.49 -2.36
C GLN A 83 14.95 -1.41 -3.31
N SER A 84 13.99 -0.58 -2.86
CA SER A 84 13.44 0.51 -3.67
C SER A 84 12.88 1.64 -2.80
N ASN A 85 12.75 2.84 -3.36
CA ASN A 85 12.17 3.98 -2.63
C ASN A 85 10.76 3.68 -2.11
N CYS A 86 9.91 3.07 -2.93
CA CYS A 86 8.58 2.65 -2.48
C CYS A 86 8.62 1.50 -1.45
N GLY A 87 9.61 0.62 -1.53
CA GLY A 87 9.80 -0.43 -0.52
C GLY A 87 10.06 0.17 0.87
N LYS A 88 10.86 1.25 0.94
CA LYS A 88 11.19 1.95 2.20
C LYS A 88 9.94 2.54 2.86
N LEU A 89 8.88 2.76 2.09
CA LEU A 89 7.60 3.29 2.54
C LEU A 89 6.59 2.21 2.92
N GLY A 90 7.01 0.95 3.08
CA GLY A 90 6.12 -0.16 3.45
C GLY A 90 5.21 0.13 4.65
N ARG A 91 5.74 0.78 5.69
CA ARG A 91 4.94 1.21 6.86
C ARG A 91 3.81 2.17 6.48
N LYS A 92 4.03 3.08 5.52
CA LYS A 92 2.97 4.00 5.05
C LYS A 92 1.88 3.31 4.26
N PHE A 93 2.19 2.19 3.59
CA PHE A 93 1.17 1.37 2.93
C PHE A 93 0.31 0.56 3.91
N LEU A 94 0.87 0.18 5.07
CA LEU A 94 0.16 -0.64 6.06
C LEU A 94 -0.50 0.19 7.18
N GLN A 95 -0.07 1.43 7.40
CA GLN A 95 -0.49 2.27 8.52
C GLN A 95 -2.01 2.41 8.68
N ASN A 96 -2.78 2.52 7.59
CA ASN A 96 -4.25 2.61 7.71
C ASN A 96 -4.88 1.25 8.05
N ILE A 97 -4.32 0.16 7.52
CA ILE A 97 -4.80 -1.21 7.75
C ILE A 97 -4.58 -1.61 9.21
N GLU A 98 -3.46 -1.21 9.81
CA GLU A 98 -3.15 -1.40 11.24
C GLU A 98 -4.18 -0.75 12.17
N LYS A 99 -4.94 0.25 11.70
CA LYS A 99 -6.00 0.91 12.50
C LYS A 99 -7.35 0.20 12.40
N ILE A 100 -7.57 -0.55 11.31
CA ILE A 100 -8.85 -1.17 10.99
C ILE A 100 -8.85 -2.63 11.45
N ILE A 101 -7.71 -3.30 11.36
CA ILE A 101 -7.55 -4.66 11.85
C ILE A 101 -7.21 -4.57 13.35
N PRO A 102 -8.04 -5.09 14.27
CA PRO A 102 -7.64 -5.21 15.66
C PRO A 102 -6.38 -6.07 15.73
N LEU A 103 -5.30 -5.54 16.30
CA LEU A 103 -4.01 -6.19 16.53
C LEU A 103 -3.93 -6.79 17.94
#